data_AF-A0A3Q3WYJ2-F1
#
_entry.id   AF-A0A3Q3WYJ2-F1
#
_cell.length_a   1.000
_cell.length_b   1.000
_cell.length_c   1.000
_cell.angle_alpha   90.00
_cell.angle_beta   90.00
_cell.angle_gamma   90.00
#
_symmetry.space_group_name_H-M   'P 1'
#
loop_
_entity.id
_entity.type
_entity.pdbx_description
1 polymer ?
#
loop_
_entity_poly.entity_id
_entity_poly.type
_entity_poly.pdbx_seq_one_letter_code
_entity_poly.pdbx_strand_id
1 'polypeptide(L)'
;MAQANISVTESQFRCPVCLDMLKDPVSTPCGHTYCMFCINNYWDQAESAQFRCPQCRETFSPRPVLRRNTVLAEVVDKLNGLYYTDNTLLCCF
;
A
#
# COMPACT_ATOMS: atom_id res chain seq x y z
N MET A 1 0.45 33.39 -6.06
CA MET A 1 0.08 32.10 -5.43
C MET A 1 1.22 31.13 -5.71
N ALA A 2 1.89 30.58 -4.70
CA ALA A 2 2.98 29.63 -4.90
C ALA A 2 2.40 28.21 -5.00
N GLN A 3 2.68 27.51 -6.11
CA GLN A 3 2.29 26.12 -6.28
C GLN A 3 3.34 25.25 -5.59
N ALA A 4 2.95 24.52 -4.55
CA ALA A 4 3.83 23.53 -3.93
C ALA A 4 3.91 22.30 -4.85
N ASN A 5 5.10 22.02 -5.39
CA ASN A 5 5.33 20.81 -6.17
C ASN A 5 5.62 19.67 -5.19
N ILE A 6 4.61 18.87 -4.87
CA ILE A 6 4.76 17.70 -3.99
C ILE A 6 5.46 16.62 -4.83
N SER A 7 6.76 16.41 -4.62
CA SER A 7 7.48 15.29 -5.22
C SER A 7 7.08 14.00 -4.51
N VAL A 8 6.06 13.34 -5.03
CA VAL A 8 5.58 12.05 -4.54
C VAL A 8 6.54 10.96 -5.05
N THR A 9 7.25 10.29 -4.15
CA THR A 9 8.21 9.23 -4.53
C THR A 9 7.55 7.85 -4.46
N GLU A 10 7.76 7.00 -5.46
CA GLU A 10 7.18 5.65 -5.52
C GLU A 10 7.46 4.79 -4.28
N SER A 11 8.60 5.04 -3.61
CA SER A 11 8.99 4.41 -2.35
C SER A 11 7.94 4.55 -1.25
N GLN A 12 7.12 5.60 -1.27
CA GLN A 12 6.08 5.85 -0.27
C GLN A 12 4.86 4.93 -0.42
N PHE A 13 4.70 4.27 -1.57
CA PHE A 13 3.57 3.39 -1.87
C PHE A 13 3.98 1.93 -2.02
N ARG A 14 5.13 1.55 -1.46
CA ARG A 14 5.56 0.16 -1.41
C ARG A 14 5.00 -0.51 -0.17
N CYS A 15 4.47 -1.71 -0.34
CA CYS A 15 4.03 -2.57 0.73
C CYS A 15 5.23 -3.02 1.56
N PRO A 16 5.27 -2.78 2.88
CA PRO A 16 6.40 -3.19 3.72
C PRO A 16 6.57 -4.71 3.88
N VAL A 17 5.58 -5.50 3.45
CA VAL A 17 5.61 -6.97 3.53
C VAL A 17 6.19 -7.59 2.25
N CYS A 18 5.69 -7.20 1.07
CA CYS A 18 6.16 -7.75 -0.21
C CYS A 18 7.18 -6.86 -0.94
N LEU A 19 7.44 -5.64 -0.43
CA LEU A 19 8.38 -4.64 -0.98
C LEU A 19 8.04 -4.10 -2.38
N ASP A 20 6.97 -4.61 -2.98
CA ASP A 20 6.36 -4.13 -4.23
C ASP A 20 5.33 -3.02 -3.98
N MET A 21 4.87 -2.40 -5.07
CA MET A 21 3.81 -1.39 -5.02
C MET A 21 2.50 -1.94 -4.45
N LEU A 22 1.81 -1.12 -3.67
CA LEU A 22 0.57 -1.50 -2.97
C LEU A 22 -0.51 -1.97 -3.97
N LYS A 23 -0.94 -3.22 -3.83
CA LYS A 23 -2.09 -3.81 -4.54
C LYS A 23 -3.26 -3.91 -3.58
N ASP A 24 -4.36 -3.27 -3.92
CA ASP A 24 -5.54 -3.16 -3.06
C ASP A 24 -5.16 -2.68 -1.64
N PRO A 25 -4.60 -1.46 -1.51
CA PRO A 25 -4.08 -0.97 -0.24
C PRO A 25 -5.15 -0.98 0.84
N VAL A 26 -4.78 -1.46 2.03
CA VAL A 26 -5.61 -1.42 3.24
C VAL A 26 -4.82 -0.82 4.39
N SER A 27 -5.51 -0.01 5.19
CA SER A 27 -4.92 0.62 6.37
C SER A 27 -5.39 -0.09 7.63
N THR A 28 -4.43 -0.47 8.47
CA THR A 28 -4.68 -1.01 9.81
C THR A 28 -5.10 0.12 10.77
N PRO A 29 -5.73 -0.18 11.92
CA PRO A 29 -6.13 0.85 12.89
C PRO A 29 -4.97 1.73 13.39
N CYS A 30 -3.74 1.20 13.40
CA CYS A 30 -2.53 1.95 13.74
C CYS A 30 -2.03 2.89 12.64
N GLY A 31 -2.72 2.97 11.50
CA GLY A 31 -2.40 3.86 10.38
C GLY A 31 -1.43 3.29 9.33
N HIS A 32 -0.82 2.13 9.56
CA HIS A 32 0.07 1.49 8.59
C HIS A 32 -0.70 0.81 7.46
N THR A 33 -0.15 0.88 6.24
CA THR A 33 -0.81 0.41 5.01
C THR A 33 -0.05 -0.75 4.35
N TYR A 34 -0.80 -1.74 3.86
CA TYR A 34 -0.29 -2.95 3.23
C TYR A 34 -1.16 -3.35 2.03
N CYS A 35 -0.71 -4.28 1.19
CA CYS A 35 -1.60 -4.97 0.27
C CYS A 35 -2.61 -5.80 1.07
N MET A 36 -3.87 -5.85 0.62
CA MET A 36 -4.92 -6.66 1.25
C MET A 36 -4.46 -8.11 1.47
N PHE A 37 -3.90 -8.75 0.44
CA PHE A 37 -3.41 -10.12 0.53
C PHE A 37 -2.27 -10.27 1.55
N CYS A 38 -1.30 -9.35 1.53
CA CYS A 38 -0.11 -9.45 2.36
C CYS A 38 -0.41 -9.41 3.87
N ILE A 39 -1.25 -8.47 4.31
CA ILE A 39 -1.57 -8.35 5.74
C ILE A 39 -2.47 -9.50 6.22
N ASN A 40 -3.38 -9.99 5.37
CA ASN A 40 -4.20 -11.15 5.72
C ASN A 40 -3.34 -12.40 5.86
N ASN A 41 -2.49 -12.69 4.88
CA ASN A 41 -1.57 -13.83 4.93
C ASN A 41 -0.61 -13.75 6.14
N TYR A 42 -0.11 -12.56 6.48
CA TYR A 42 0.72 -12.36 7.68
C TYR A 42 -0.03 -12.72 8.97
N TRP A 43 -1.30 -12.30 9.07
CA TRP A 43 -2.16 -12.64 10.22
C TRP A 43 -2.60 -14.10 10.26
N ASP A 44 -2.80 -14.73 9.09
CA ASP A 44 -3.21 -16.12 8.98
C ASP A 44 -2.08 -17.10 9.37
N GLN A 45 -0.82 -16.69 9.23
CA GLN A 45 0.36 -17.47 9.64
C GLN A 45 0.70 -17.34 11.13
N ALA A 46 0.10 -16.39 11.84
CA ALA A 46 0.39 -16.18 13.25
C ALA A 46 -0.31 -17.24 14.11
N GLU A 47 0.48 -18.07 14.81
CA GLU A 47 -0.05 -19.09 15.73
C GLU A 47 -0.73 -18.48 16.97
N SER A 48 -0.39 -17.23 17.31
CA SER A 48 -1.00 -16.50 18.42
C SER A 48 -2.36 -15.93 18.05
N ALA A 49 -3.33 -15.95 18.98
CA ALA A 49 -4.65 -15.29 18.85
C ALA A 49 -4.59 -13.73 18.84
N GLN A 50 -3.43 -13.16 18.50
CA GLN A 50 -3.13 -11.74 18.51
C GLN A 50 -2.69 -11.30 17.12
N PHE A 51 -3.39 -10.32 16.55
CA PHE A 51 -3.10 -9.79 15.22
C PHE A 51 -2.16 -8.60 15.35
N ARG A 52 -0.90 -8.74 14.93
CA ARG A 52 0.11 -7.70 15.14
C ARG A 52 0.38 -6.93 13.85
N CYS A 53 0.63 -5.63 13.98
CA CYS A 53 1.11 -4.81 12.88
C CYS A 53 2.58 -5.17 12.56
N PRO A 54 2.93 -5.49 11.30
CA PRO A 54 4.32 -5.79 10.92
C PRO A 54 5.33 -4.67 11.22
N GLN A 55 4.90 -3.40 11.24
CA GLN A 55 5.80 -2.25 11.40
C GLN A 55 5.94 -1.78 12.84
N CYS A 56 4.83 -1.46 13.51
CA CYS A 56 4.85 -0.90 14.86
C CYS A 56 4.58 -1.93 15.96
N ARG A 57 4.27 -3.18 15.59
CA ARG A 57 3.97 -4.30 16.51
C ARG A 57 2.74 -4.09 17.41
N GLU A 58 1.96 -3.04 17.15
CA GLU A 58 0.66 -2.85 17.80
C GLU A 58 -0.20 -4.09 17.59
N THR A 59 -0.91 -4.48 18.65
CA THR A 59 -1.65 -5.74 18.69
C THR A 59 -3.14 -5.45 18.69
N PHE A 60 -3.87 -6.19 17.87
CA PHE A 60 -5.31 -6.12 17.74
C PHE A 60 -5.92 -7.45 18.17
N SER A 61 -7.00 -7.37 18.95
CA SER A 61 -7.88 -8.49 19.28
C SER A 61 -9.28 -7.93 19.53
N PRO A 62 -10.32 -8.32 18.76
CA PRO A 62 -10.32 -9.32 17.68
C PRO A 62 -9.62 -8.84 16.38
N ARG A 63 -9.62 -9.68 15.33
CA ARG A 63 -9.06 -9.32 14.01
C ARG A 63 -9.76 -8.08 13.45
N PRO A 64 -9.03 -7.01 13.09
CA PRO A 64 -9.63 -5.84 12.48
C PRO A 64 -10.27 -6.18 11.13
N VAL A 65 -11.45 -5.62 10.86
CA VAL A 65 -12.05 -5.67 9.52
C VAL A 65 -11.34 -4.66 8.63
N LEU A 66 -10.65 -5.16 7.61
CA LEU A 66 -9.93 -4.31 6.66
C LEU A 66 -10.82 -3.97 5.46
N ARG A 67 -10.78 -2.71 5.05
CA ARG A 67 -11.44 -2.21 3.84
C ARG A 67 -10.39 -1.59 2.93
N ARG A 68 -10.55 -1.80 1.62
CA ARG A 68 -9.71 -1.16 0.61
C ARG A 68 -9.78 0.35 0.78
N ASN A 69 -8.61 0.99 0.84
CA ASN A 69 -8.48 2.42 0.77
C ASN A 69 -8.52 2.84 -0.71
N THR A 70 -9.69 3.30 -1.17
CA THR A 70 -9.91 3.66 -2.57
C THR A 70 -9.04 4.83 -3.03
N VAL A 71 -8.85 5.83 -2.16
CA VAL A 71 -8.02 6.99 -2.46
C VAL A 71 -6.56 6.59 -2.69
N LEU A 72 -6.00 5.75 -1.81
CA LEU A 72 -4.63 5.25 -2.00
C LEU A 72 -4.51 4.37 -3.24
N ALA A 73 -5.53 3.56 -3.54
CA ALA A 73 -5.54 2.75 -4.76
C ALA A 73 -5.49 3.65 -6.01
N GLU A 74 -6.34 4.67 -6.09
CA GLU A 74 -6.36 5.61 -7.22
C GLU A 74 -5.05 6.38 -7.37
N VAL A 75 -4.40 6.78 -6.27
CA VAL A 75 -3.10 7.46 -6.31
C VAL A 75 -2.02 6.53 -6.85
N VAL A 76 -1.97 5.28 -6.35
CA VAL A 76 -1.02 4.27 -6.82
C VAL A 76 -1.22 3.94 -8.29
N ASP A 77 -2.48 3.78 -8.72
CA ASP A 77 -2.82 3.53 -10.12
C ASP A 77 -2.41 4.69 -11.02
N LYS A 78 -2.56 5.95 -10.57
CA LYS A 78 -2.09 7.12 -11.33
C LYS A 78 -0.57 7.16 -11.44
N LEU A 79 0.17 6.86 -10.37
CA LEU A 79 1.63 6.79 -10.44
C LEU A 79 2.09 5.70 -11.43
N ASN A 80 1.41 4.55 -11.43
CA ASN A 80 1.65 3.51 -12.42
C ASN A 80 1.22 3.92 -13.85
N GLY A 81 0.09 4.60 -13.99
CA GLY A 81 -0.38 5.09 -15.28
C GLY A 81 0.56 6.14 -15.89
N LEU A 82 1.18 6.97 -15.05
CA LEU A 82 2.18 7.95 -15.47
C LEU A 82 3.43 7.28 -16.04
N TYR A 83 3.87 6.10 -15.55
CA TYR A 83 4.97 5.38 -16.20
C TYR A 83 4.56 4.89 -17.60
N TYR A 84 3.31 4.46 -17.79
CA TYR A 84 2.85 4.01 -19.10
C TYR A 84 2.78 5.16 -20.10
N THR A 85 2.40 6.37 -19.67
CA THR A 85 2.36 7.54 -20.56
C THR A 85 3.74 8.16 -20.78
N ASP A 86 4.65 8.13 -19.80
CA ASP A 86 6.02 8.66 -19.91
C ASP A 86 6.94 7.71 -20.71
N ASN A 87 6.63 6.41 -20.74
CA ASN A 87 7.38 5.42 -21.53
C ASN A 87 6.75 5.11 -22.91
N THR A 88 5.87 5.97 -23.43
CA THR A 88 5.33 5.87 -24.81
C THR A 88 6.16 6.60 -25.87
N LEU A 89 7.49 6.50 -25.81
CA LEU A 89 8.37 6.93 -26.90
C LEU A 89 9.42 5.88 -27.29
N LEU A 90 9.11 4.58 -27.18
CA LEU A 90 9.98 3.51 -27.70
C LEU A 90 9.23 2.38 -28.46
N CYS A 91 8.04 2.64 -29.00
CA CYS A 91 7.37 1.69 -29.90
C CYS A 91 6.74 2.34 -31.15
N CYS A 92 7.32 3.43 -31.63
CA CYS A 92 7.07 3.97 -32.97
C CYS A 92 8.39 4.40 -33.64
N PHE A 93 9.32 3.46 -33.81
CA PHE A 93 10.34 3.48 -34.86
C PHE A 93 10.62 2.04 -35.30
#